data_AF-A0A9Q2QBS7-F1
#
_entry.id   AF-A0A9Q2QBS7-F1
#
_cell.length_a   1.000
_cell.length_b   1.000
_cell.length_c   1.000
_cell.angle_alpha   90.00
_cell.angle_beta   90.00
_cell.angle_gamma   90.00
#
_symmetry.space_group_name_H-M   'P 1'
#
loop_
_entity.id
_entity.type
_entity.pdbx_description
1 polymer ?
#
loop_
_entity_poly.entity_id
_entity_poly.type
_entity_poly.pdbx_seq_one_letter_code
_entity_poly.pdbx_strand_id
1 'polypeptide(L)' 'MMLMQKILRCVGTSAITPRWLKVFCFYLCMRQVSSGIRTFADSIDPELITPEQRAEIEALVKKFNEARGVKRETAE' A
#
# COMPACT_ATOMS: atom_id res chain seq x y z
N MET A 1 -17.85 1.88 -12.03
CA MET A 1 -16.47 1.33 -12.05
C MET A 1 -15.57 2.30 -12.82
N MET A 2 -14.58 2.88 -12.14
CA MET A 2 -13.65 3.84 -12.73
C MET A 2 -12.80 3.21 -13.85
N LEU A 3 -12.51 3.96 -14.90
CA LEU A 3 -11.76 3.53 -16.11
C LEU A 3 -10.45 2.80 -15.76
N MET A 4 -9.75 3.27 -14.73
CA MET A 4 -8.51 2.66 -14.23
C MET A 4 -8.70 1.22 -13.75
N GLN A 5 -9.81 0.87 -13.10
CA GLN A 5 -10.07 -0.50 -12.63
C GLN A 5 -10.27 -1.48 -13.80
N LYS A 6 -10.86 -1.01 -14.91
CA LYS A 6 -10.99 -1.81 -16.15
C LYS A 6 -9.64 -2.06 -16.79
N ILE A 7 -8.79 -1.04 -16.88
CA ILE A 7 -7.43 -1.14 -17.43
C ILE A 7 -6.60 -2.09 -16.55
N LEU A 8 -6.66 -1.94 -15.23
CA LEU A 8 -5.89 -2.79 -14.31
C LEU A 8 -6.30 -4.26 -14.39
N ARG A 9 -7.61 -4.55 -14.51
CA ARG A 9 -8.09 -5.91 -14.76
C ARG A 9 -7.58 -6.46 -16.09
N CYS A 10 -7.70 -5.69 -17.16
CA CYS A 10 -7.31 -6.14 -18.50
C CYS A 10 -5.79 -6.36 -18.62
N VAL A 11 -4.98 -5.45 -18.08
CA VAL A 11 -3.51 -5.54 -18.03
C VAL A 11 -3.07 -6.68 -17.11
N GLY A 12 -3.73 -6.86 -15.96
CA GLY A 12 -3.40 -7.88 -14.96
C GLY A 12 -3.74 -9.31 -15.41
N THR A 13 -4.88 -9.53 -16.07
CA THR A 13 -5.34 -10.87 -16.50
C THR A 13 -4.88 -11.28 -17.89
N SER A 14 -4.43 -10.34 -18.73
CA SER A 14 -3.93 -10.67 -20.07
C SER A 14 -2.52 -11.27 -20.00
N ALA A 15 -2.37 -12.45 -20.62
CA ALA A 15 -1.09 -13.15 -20.79
C ALA A 15 -0.13 -12.42 -21.73
N ILE A 16 -0.67 -11.58 -22.61
CA ILE A 16 0.07 -10.86 -23.66
C ILE A 16 0.69 -9.56 -23.12
N THR A 17 0.21 -9.06 -21.96
CA THR A 17 0.71 -7.81 -21.41
C THR A 17 2.15 -7.95 -20.92
N PRO A 18 3.09 -7.11 -21.40
CA PRO A 18 4.48 -7.17 -20.98
C PRO A 18 4.62 -7.04 -19.47
N ARG A 19 5.53 -7.83 -18.88
CA ARG A 19 5.76 -7.85 -17.43
C ARG A 19 6.10 -6.46 -16.87
N TRP A 20 6.86 -5.67 -17.62
CA TRP A 20 7.22 -4.30 -17.22
C TRP A 20 6.01 -3.38 -17.11
N LEU A 21 5.01 -3.54 -17.99
CA LEU A 21 3.79 -2.73 -17.97
C LEU A 21 2.89 -3.11 -16.78
N LYS A 22 2.81 -4.40 -16.44
CA LYS A 22 2.14 -4.87 -15.22
C LYS A 22 2.78 -4.26 -13.97
N VAL A 23 4.11 -4.28 -13.90
CA VAL A 23 4.88 -3.67 -12.79
C VAL A 23 4.69 -2.15 -12.76
N PHE A 24 4.68 -1.48 -13.91
CA PHE A 24 4.44 -0.04 -14.00
C PHE A 24 3.04 0.34 -13.51
N CYS A 25 1.99 -0.36 -13.95
CA CYS A 25 0.63 -0.15 -13.46
C CYS A 25 0.52 -0.43 -11.96
N PHE A 26 1.17 -1.49 -11.47
CA PHE A 26 1.23 -1.79 -10.03
C PHE A 26 1.92 -0.66 -9.26
N TYR A 27 3.05 -0.15 -9.78
CA TYR A 27 3.78 0.98 -9.18
C TYR A 27 2.92 2.25 -9.11
N LEU A 28 2.20 2.59 -10.19
CA LEU A 28 1.28 3.74 -10.19
C LEU A 28 0.16 3.57 -9.17
N CYS A 29 -0.43 2.37 -9.07
CA CYS A 29 -1.48 2.07 -8.12
C CYS A 29 -0.97 2.19 -6.68
N MET A 30 0.20 1.61 -6.38
CA MET A 30 0.85 1.73 -5.07
C MET A 30 1.19 3.18 -4.75
N ARG A 31 1.67 3.97 -5.72
CA ARG A 31 1.96 5.39 -5.53
C ARG A 31 0.70 6.19 -5.19
N GLN A 32 -0.43 5.91 -5.86
CA GLN A 32 -1.69 6.57 -5.57
C GLN A 32 -2.23 6.20 -4.18
N VAL A 33 -2.15 4.91 -3.82
CA VAL A 33 -2.52 4.43 -2.48
C VAL A 33 -1.64 5.05 -1.40
N SER A 34 -0.31 5.07 -1.59
CA SER A 34 0.62 5.70 -0.64
C SER A 34 0.36 7.20 -0.49
N SER A 35 0.03 7.91 -1.57
CA SER A 35 -0.34 9.33 -1.49
C SER A 35 -1.62 9.51 -0.69
N GLY A 36 -2.66 8.70 -0.95
CA GLY A 36 -3.92 8.77 -0.21
C GLY A 36 -3.75 8.46 1.28
N ILE A 37 -2.95 7.43 1.61
CA ILE A 37 -2.62 7.09 2.99
C ILE A 37 -1.85 8.23 3.66
N ARG A 38 -0.90 8.85 2.96
CA ARG A 38 -0.10 9.95 3.51
C ARG A 38 -0.97 11.17 3.77
N THR A 39 -1.82 11.56 2.84
CA THR A 39 -2.78 12.66 3.04
C THR A 39 -3.76 12.38 4.18
N PHE A 40 -4.22 11.12 4.31
CA PHE A 40 -5.05 10.71 5.44
C PHE A 40 -4.29 10.80 6.76
N ALA A 41 -3.04 10.31 6.81
CA ALA A 41 -2.20 10.38 8.00
C ALA A 41 -1.87 11.83 8.40
N ASP A 42 -1.56 12.69 7.43
CA ASP A 42 -1.28 14.12 7.65
C ASP A 42 -2.52 14.89 8.15
N SER A 43 -3.73 14.36 7.90
CA SER A 43 -5.00 14.94 8.38
C SER A 43 -5.41 14.47 9.77
N ILE A 44 -4.71 13.49 10.35
CA ILE A 44 -4.99 12.99 11.69
C ILE A 44 -4.14 13.78 12.69
N ASP A 45 -4.79 14.42 13.65
CA ASP A 45 -4.09 15.01 14.79
C ASP A 45 -3.46 13.88 15.63
N PRO A 46 -2.13 13.86 15.81
CA PRO A 46 -1.45 12.79 16.54
C PRO A 46 -1.86 12.70 18.01
N GLU A 47 -2.42 13.78 18.58
CA GLU A 47 -2.97 13.83 19.93
C GLU A 47 -4.35 13.17 20.07
N LEU A 48 -5.07 12.97 18.95
CA LEU A 48 -6.37 12.30 18.94
C LEU A 48 -6.28 10.78 18.73
N ILE A 49 -5.09 10.24 18.48
CA ILE A 49 -4.89 8.81 18.27
C ILE A 49 -4.89 8.12 19.63
N THR A 50 -5.90 7.27 19.88
CA THR A 50 -5.93 6.48 21.12
C THR A 50 -4.80 5.44 21.13
N PRO A 51 -4.28 5.06 22.30
CA PRO A 51 -3.24 4.04 22.40
C PRO A 51 -3.64 2.69 21.78
N GLU A 52 -4.94 2.37 21.79
CA GLU A 52 -5.50 1.17 21.16
C GLU A 52 -5.40 1.22 19.63
N GLN A 53 -5.79 2.35 19.01
CA GLN A 53 -5.67 2.55 17.56
C GLN A 53 -4.21 2.54 17.10
N ARG A 54 -3.30 3.08 17.91
CA ARG A 54 -1.87 3.05 17.64
C ARG A 54 -1.33 1.62 17.60
N ALA A 55 -1.76 0.77 18.54
CA ALA A 55 -1.38 -0.64 18.58
C ALA A 55 -1.92 -1.42 17.38
N GLU A 56 -3.15 -1.14 16.93
CA GLU A 56 -3.71 -1.75 15.72
C GLU A 56 -2.93 -1.38 14.46
N ILE A 57 -2.56 -0.10 14.31
CA ILE A 57 -1.75 0.36 13.18
C ILE A 57 -0.38 -0.32 13.20
N GLU A 58 0.28 -0.41 14.36
CA GLU A 58 1.57 -1.09 14.48
C GLU A 58 1.47 -2.59 14.14
N ALA A 59 0.39 -3.27 14.54
CA ALA A 59 0.14 -4.67 14.19
C ALA A 59 -0.07 -4.85 12.67
N LEU A 60 -0.79 -3.93 12.02
CA LEU A 60 -0.98 -3.93 10.57
C LEU A 60 0.33 -3.67 9.82
N VAL A 61 1.12 -2.71 10.28
CA VAL A 61 2.46 -2.42 9.72
C VAL A 61 3.39 -3.62 9.88
N LYS A 62 3.35 -4.30 11.04
CA LYS A 62 4.14 -5.52 11.28
C LYS A 62 3.77 -6.63 10.30
N LYS A 63 2.47 -6.95 10.15
CA LYS A 63 1.98 -7.94 9.16
C LYS A 63 2.39 -7.57 7.74
N PHE A 64 2.34 -6.29 7.38
CA PHE A 64 2.73 -5.83 6.06
C PHE A 64 4.24 -5.99 5.81
N ASN A 65 5.08 -5.68 6.80
CA ASN A 65 6.53 -5.86 6.71
C ASN A 65 6.93 -7.34 6.62
N GLU A 66 6.27 -8.21 7.41
CA GLU A 66 6.42 -9.67 7.33
C GLU A 66 6.07 -10.19 5.92
N ALA A 67 4.94 -9.75 5.36
CA ALA A 67 4.52 -10.13 4.01
C ALA A 67 5.47 -9.61 2.91
N ARG A 68 6.13 -8.48 3.13
CA ARG A 68 7.16 -7.95 2.21
C ARG A 68 8.52 -8.65 2.34
N GLY A 69 8.69 -9.58 3.28
CA GLY A 69 9.98 -10.21 3.57
C GLY A 69 11.00 -9.27 4.21
N VAL A 70 10.57 -8.09 4.65
CA VAL A 70 11.41 -7.16 5.42
C VAL A 70 11.38 -7.65 6.86
N LYS A 71 12.24 -8.63 7.18
CA LYS A 71 12.61 -8.86 8.57
C LYS A 71 13.30 -7.58 9.03
N ARG A 72 12.71 -6.87 10.00
CA ARG A 72 13.48 -5.87 10.75
C ARG A 72 14.64 -6.64 11.38
N GLU A 73 15.82 -6.57 10.77
CA GLU A 73 17.05 -6.77 11.52
C GLU A 73 17.06 -5.65 12.56
N THR A 74 16.92 -6.08 13.80
CA THR A 74 17.30 -5.41 15.05
C THR A 74 17.95 -4.05 14.85
N ALA A 75 17.25 -2.99 15.25
CA ALA A 75 17.93 -1.80 15.78
C ALA A 75 18.17 -2.08 17.26
N GLU A 76 19.43 -2.32 17.60
CA GLU A 76 19.99 -2.18 18.95
C GLU A 76 19.73 -0.76 19.52
#